data_AF-A0A1Q6ERM2-F1
#
_entry.id   AF-A0A1Q6ERM2-F1
#
_cell.length_a   1.000
_cell.length_b   1.000
_cell.length_c   1.000
_cell.angle_alpha   90.00
_cell.angle_beta   90.00
_cell.angle_gamma   90.00
#
_symmetry.space_group_name_H-M   'P 1'
#
loop_
_entity.id
_entity.type
_entity.pdbx_description
1 polymer ?
#
loop_
_entity_poly.entity_id
_entity_poly.type
_entity_poly.pdbx_seq_one_letter_code
_entity_poly.pdbx_strand_id
1 'polypeptide(L)' 'MPFSPAEAADWLTDRAGLRTTRKQVSNWLTRGRLSKARRIGRGMWEFNQAELVDTRLAQEGESA' A
#
# COMPACT_ATOMS: atom_id res chain seq x y z
N MET A 1 3.35 11.26 0.78
CA MET A 1 4.46 11.16 1.76
C MET A 1 5.36 10.01 1.34
N PRO A 2 6.70 10.15 1.47
CA PRO A 2 7.62 9.06 1.21
C PRO A 2 7.51 8.00 2.32
N PHE A 3 7.12 6.78 1.97
CA PHE A 3 7.12 5.62 2.86
C PHE A 3 7.88 4.46 2.23
N SER A 4 8.49 3.63 3.05
CA SER A 4 8.81 2.26 2.68
C SER A 4 7.51 1.43 2.60
N PRO A 5 7.52 0.26 1.93
CA PRO A 5 6.37 -0.65 1.93
C PRO A 5 5.97 -1.15 3.34
N ALA A 6 6.88 -1.09 4.32
CA ALA A 6 6.57 -1.43 5.71
C ALA A 6 5.77 -0.31 6.36
N GLU A 7 6.26 0.92 6.29
CA GLU A 7 5.58 2.09 6.87
C GLU A 7 4.20 2.33 6.24
N ALA A 8 4.02 2.03 4.95
CA ALA A 8 2.71 2.09 4.30
C ALA A 8 1.74 1.04 4.86
N ALA A 9 2.22 -0.16 5.21
CA ALA A 9 1.41 -1.21 5.82
C ALA A 9 1.05 -0.85 7.28
N ASP A 10 1.99 -0.27 8.02
CA ASP A 10 1.79 0.22 9.38
C ASP A 10 0.76 1.36 9.38
N TRP A 11 0.89 2.31 8.44
CA TRP A 11 -0.10 3.38 8.27
C TRP A 11 -1.50 2.84 7.96
N LEU A 12 -1.62 1.86 7.05
CA LEU A 12 -2.91 1.23 6.74
C LEU A 12 -3.50 0.53 7.98
N THR A 13 -2.68 -0.16 8.77
CA THR A 13 -3.14 -0.89 9.95
C THR A 13 -3.52 0.06 11.09
N ASP A 14 -2.64 0.99 11.44
CA ASP A 14 -2.77 1.82 12.64
C ASP A 14 -3.63 3.07 12.43
N ARG A 15 -3.63 3.63 11.20
CA ARG A 15 -4.34 4.87 10.89
C ARG A 15 -5.62 4.64 10.12
N ALA A 16 -5.63 3.71 9.17
CA ALA A 16 -6.82 3.40 8.38
C ALA A 16 -7.64 2.22 8.95
N GLY A 17 -7.14 1.51 9.96
CA GLY A 17 -7.81 0.35 10.55
C GLY A 17 -7.86 -0.87 9.61
N LEU A 18 -7.09 -0.84 8.52
CA LEU A 18 -7.07 -1.87 7.49
C LEU A 18 -5.85 -2.76 7.68
N ARG A 19 -6.03 -3.89 8.37
CA ARG A 19 -4.96 -4.85 8.63
C ARG A 19 -4.25 -5.22 7.33
N THR A 20 -2.97 -4.82 7.24
CA THR A 20 -2.17 -4.93 6.02
C THR A 20 -0.74 -5.28 6.39
N THR A 21 -0.11 -6.15 5.59
CA THR A 21 1.29 -6.53 5.76
C THR A 21 2.19 -5.85 4.74
N ARG A 22 3.47 -5.64 5.07
CA ARG A 22 4.51 -5.20 4.12
C ARG A 22 4.51 -6.03 2.83
N LYS A 23 4.27 -7.35 2.94
CA LYS A 23 4.24 -8.29 1.79
C LYS A 23 3.10 -7.95 0.84
N GLN A 24 1.92 -7.60 1.36
CA GLN A 24 0.80 -7.16 0.53
C GLN A 24 1.14 -5.87 -0.22
N VAL A 25 1.67 -4.85 0.47
CA VAL A 25 2.07 -3.59 -0.18
C VAL A 25 3.13 -3.83 -1.25
N SER A 26 4.13 -4.65 -0.95
CA SER A 26 5.17 -5.04 -1.92
C SER A 26 4.57 -5.76 -3.13
N ASN A 27 3.62 -6.65 -2.92
CA ASN A 27 2.92 -7.34 -4.00
C ASN A 27 2.08 -6.40 -4.85
N TRP A 28 1.43 -5.39 -4.27
CA TRP A 28 0.68 -4.39 -5.04
C TRP A 28 1.60 -3.58 -5.95
N LEU A 29 2.77 -3.17 -5.43
CA LEU A 29 3.79 -2.51 -6.24
C LEU A 29 4.28 -3.40 -7.38
N THR A 30 4.67 -4.64 -7.09
CA THR A 30 5.17 -5.59 -8.10
C THR A 30 4.12 -5.96 -9.15
N ARG A 31 2.84 -5.99 -8.78
CA ARG A 31 1.72 -6.27 -9.69
C ARG A 31 1.16 -5.02 -10.39
N GLY A 32 1.74 -3.85 -10.17
CA GLY A 32 1.27 -2.60 -10.79
C GLY A 32 -0.11 -2.14 -10.31
N ARG A 33 -0.56 -2.58 -9.13
CA ARG A 33 -1.87 -2.19 -8.54
C ARG A 33 -1.86 -0.78 -7.94
N LEU A 34 -0.68 -0.21 -7.72
CA LEU A 34 -0.50 1.17 -7.22
C LEU A 34 0.10 2.03 -8.33
N SER A 35 -0.74 2.42 -9.28
CA SER A 35 -0.36 3.18 -10.47
C SER A 35 0.14 4.60 -10.17
N LYS A 36 -0.33 5.20 -9.07
CA LYS A 36 0.07 6.54 -8.62
C LYS A 36 1.28 6.51 -7.69
N ALA A 37 1.74 5.32 -7.30
CA ALA A 37 2.94 5.18 -6.47
C ALA A 37 4.21 5.43 -7.29
N ARG A 38 5.09 6.30 -6.78
CA ARG A 38 6.33 6.65 -7.47
C ARG A 38 7.54 6.24 -6.65
N ARG A 39 8.50 5.53 -7.26
CA ARG A 39 9.76 5.18 -6.59
C ARG A 39 10.64 6.42 -6.46
N ILE A 40 11.07 6.72 -5.24
CA ILE A 40 11.93 7.89 -4.95
C ILE A 40 13.39 7.48 -4.76
N GLY A 41 13.64 6.21 -4.38
CA GLY A 41 14.99 5.65 -4.18
C GLY A 41 15.18 5.04 -2.80
N ARG A 42 16.26 4.28 -2.59
CA ARG A 42 16.58 3.60 -1.30
C ARG A 42 15.44 2.78 -0.69
N GLY A 43 14.56 2.21 -1.52
CA GLY A 43 13.39 1.44 -1.06
C GLY A 43 12.19 2.28 -0.62
N MET A 44 12.26 3.61 -0.78
CA MET A 44 11.17 4.55 -0.49
C MET A 44 10.31 4.82 -1.73
N TRP A 45 9.03 5.03 -1.46
CA TRP A 45 7.98 5.27 -2.42
C TRP A 45 7.12 6.44 -1.99
N GLU A 46 6.74 7.28 -2.94
CA GLU A 46 5.69 8.26 -2.77
C GLU A 46 4.36 7.58 -3.04
N PHE A 47 3.58 7.32 -2.00
CA PHE A 47 2.26 6.70 -2.16
C PHE A 47 1.15 7.74 -2.22
N ASN A 48 0.15 7.46 -3.05
CA ASN A 48 -1.16 8.08 -2.95
C ASN A 48 -1.99 7.33 -1.88
N GLN A 49 -2.42 8.02 -0.83
CA GLN A 49 -3.11 7.39 0.30
C GLN A 49 -4.49 6.83 -0.07
N ALA A 50 -5.24 7.52 -0.93
CA ALA A 50 -6.53 7.02 -1.40
C ALA A 50 -6.34 5.72 -2.20
N GLU A 51 -5.36 5.68 -3.10
CA GLU A 51 -5.06 4.45 -3.87
C GLU A 51 -4.65 3.27 -2.97
N LEU A 52 -3.90 3.51 -1.89
CA LEU A 52 -3.56 2.48 -0.90
C LEU A 52 -4.81 1.90 -0.23
N VAL A 53 -5.73 2.77 0.20
CA VAL A 53 -6.99 2.38 0.84
C VAL A 53 -7.89 1.65 -0.16
N ASP A 54 -8.10 2.21 -1.34
CA ASP A 54 -8.93 1.62 -2.40
C ASP A 54 -8.43 0.23 -2.80
N THR A 55 -7.11 0.09 -2.99
CA THR A 55 -6.49 -1.19 -3.32
C THR A 55 -6.72 -2.23 -2.22
N ARG A 56 -6.65 -1.81 -0.95
CA ARG A 56 -6.84 -2.70 0.20
C ARG A 56 -8.30 -3.14 0.34
N LEU A 57 -9.25 -2.23 0.15
CA LEU A 57 -10.68 -2.52 0.19
C LEU A 57 -11.10 -3.43 -0.98
N ALA A 58 -10.57 -3.20 -2.17
CA ALA A 58 -10.79 -4.08 -3.31
C ALA A 58 -10.38 -5.55 -3.04
N GLN A 59 -9.33 -5.77 -2.23
CA GLN A 59 -8.91 -7.13 -1.85
C GLN A 59 -9.83 -7.82 -0.83
N GLU A 60 -10.54 -7.09 0.03
CA GLU A 60 -11.53 -7.70 0.94
C GLU A 60 -12.69 -8.29 0.16
N GLY A 61 -13.19 -7.58 -0.87
CA GLY A 61 -14.29 -8.05 -1.70
C GLY A 61 -13.93 -9.21 -2.63
N GLU A 62 -12.65 -9.39 -2.95
CA GLU A 62 -12.13 -10.50 -3.78
C GLU A 62 -11.90 -11.79 -2.96
N SER A 63 -11.96 -11.71 -1.63
CA SER A 63 -11.77 -12.82 -0.70
C SER A 63 -13.08 -13.32 -0.06
N ALA A 64 -14.23 -12.74 -0.45
CA ALA A 64 -15.57 -13.01 0.09
C ALA A 64 -16.44 -13.84 -0.86
#